data_AF-A0A162DAP0-F1
#
_entry.id   AF-A0A162DAP0-F1
#
_cell.length_a   1.000
_cell.length_b   1.000
_cell.length_c   1.000
_cell.angle_alpha   90.00
_cell.angle_beta   90.00
_cell.angle_gamma   90.00
#
_symmetry.space_group_name_H-M   'P 1'
#
loop_
_entity.id
_entity.type
_entity.pdbx_description
1 polymer ?
#
loop_
_entity_poly.entity_id
_entity_poly.type
_entity_poly.pdbx_seq_one_letter_code
_entity_poly.pdbx_strand_id
1 'polypeptide(L)'
;MILWGFVTQDIPYNDDNLFNEQDKTEGYKEDDIVQPKRRRRTYVVINDTMKPYHKQTKMSTESMLGLEDQRRALIPGSLQTARKLHFIWMASLTMEVPNTSTWTGWNSLSTPKDSLPQQRVLYLPQINASPTRADVIMETMQRSLRISDECDQQYISVTNDLAIAKIALSIQAAERPRINKLFIQLGAFHIQLSFFKAVGKFIAESGGPYILTESGVLAEGSLNGFLTGKNYSRCNRIHSLFAVALEILHFKSFLKQENDSDEEHHIRRLLRQIEKTDRNDTPLLQSIPPEFDEIFQRYQIYRLTTANGGHGATAKYWLVYIELIALYQEFTRAIRTGDFFIYTHLLPEITKLFFVFNHHNYARWGVRFHDNMMKMENSHPVSVGYNLTLDPVSKMEITSFSATQSVMCNKLSKVGPTGAVRALSQVVLRTASARLSTFQRWERSLNSPSAQALSMAGFIYRGVADQTQCISCFIVLSRWIPEHDPDFEHCRHSPTCEFVLNRQSESANRMQSSSVRSQTPVNKDVSPLSEASLFLFCYQKCMVSH
;
A
#
# COMPACT_ATOMS: atom_id res chain seq x y z
N MET A 1 10.73 13.80 4.99
CA MET A 1 9.48 13.45 5.67
C MET A 1 8.34 13.57 4.66
N ILE A 2 7.81 12.45 4.18
CA ILE A 2 6.54 12.46 3.44
C ILE A 2 5.44 12.44 4.49
N LEU A 3 4.93 13.63 4.80
CA LEU A 3 3.63 13.77 5.42
C LEU A 3 2.60 13.48 4.35
N TRP A 4 1.86 12.39 4.54
CA TRP A 4 0.69 12.10 3.73
C TRP A 4 -0.46 12.96 4.24
N GLY A 5 -0.58 14.17 3.69
CA GLY A 5 -1.83 14.93 3.73
C GLY A 5 -2.51 14.76 2.38
N PHE A 6 -3.75 14.30 2.39
CA PHE A 6 -4.52 14.09 1.17
C PHE A 6 -5.44 15.28 0.94
N VAL A 7 -5.39 15.79 -0.29
CA VAL A 7 -6.24 16.85 -0.84
C VAL A 7 -7.05 16.15 -1.93
N THR A 8 -8.36 16.06 -1.80
CA THR A 8 -9.24 15.54 -2.86
C THR A 8 -10.12 16.66 -3.37
N GLN A 9 -10.12 16.86 -4.68
CA GLN A 9 -10.95 17.85 -5.36
C GLN A 9 -11.73 17.13 -6.46
N ASP A 10 -13.06 17.28 -6.46
CA ASP A 10 -13.90 16.79 -7.55
C ASP A 10 -13.66 17.62 -8.80
N ILE A 11 -13.45 16.94 -9.93
CA ILE A 11 -13.38 17.59 -11.25
C ILE A 11 -14.73 17.33 -11.93
N PRO A 12 -15.52 18.36 -12.26
CA PRO A 12 -16.73 18.18 -13.06
C PRO A 12 -16.37 17.62 -14.45
N TYR A 13 -17.21 16.72 -14.96
CA TYR A 13 -16.99 15.91 -16.16
C TYR A 13 -16.87 16.69 -17.49
N ASN A 14 -16.97 18.02 -17.49
CA ASN A 14 -17.02 18.83 -18.71
C ASN A 14 -16.11 20.08 -18.64
N ASP A 15 -14.80 19.90 -18.53
CA ASP A 15 -13.89 21.02 -18.81
C ASP A 15 -12.62 20.56 -19.53
N ASP A 16 -12.78 20.12 -20.77
CA ASP A 16 -11.69 19.82 -21.72
C ASP A 16 -10.96 21.10 -22.22
N ASN A 17 -11.20 22.28 -21.63
CA ASN A 17 -10.71 23.56 -22.13
C ASN A 17 -9.72 24.31 -21.21
N LEU A 18 -8.89 23.60 -20.43
CA LEU A 18 -7.79 24.22 -19.67
C LEU A 18 -6.41 24.15 -20.34
N PHE A 19 -6.34 23.68 -21.60
CA PHE A 19 -5.14 23.74 -22.43
C PHE A 19 -5.39 24.52 -23.72
N ASN A 20 -5.71 25.81 -23.61
CA ASN A 20 -5.65 26.73 -24.74
C ASN A 20 -5.23 28.14 -24.29
N GLU A 21 -3.97 28.27 -23.86
CA GLU A 21 -3.27 29.55 -23.98
C GLU A 21 -2.68 29.62 -25.41
N GLN A 22 -3.52 30.00 -26.37
CA GLN A 22 -3.06 30.56 -27.65
C GLN A 22 -3.06 32.09 -27.52
N ASP A 23 -1.88 32.64 -27.84
CA ASP A 23 -1.51 34.03 -28.04
C ASP A 23 -2.66 35.04 -28.26
N LYS A 24 -2.66 36.08 -27.42
CA LYS A 24 -3.07 37.43 -27.84
C LYS A 24 -1.86 38.36 -27.70
N THR A 25 -1.11 38.45 -28.79
CA THR A 25 -0.14 39.51 -29.06
C THR A 25 -0.86 40.76 -29.56
N GLU A 26 -0.81 41.88 -28.83
CA GLU A 26 -0.84 43.21 -29.44
C GLU A 26 -0.01 44.22 -28.64
N GLY A 27 1.05 44.73 -29.30
CA GLY A 27 1.64 46.06 -29.10
C GLY A 27 2.54 46.25 -27.87
N TYR A 28 3.87 46.26 -28.07
CA TYR A 28 4.74 47.44 -27.88
C TYR A 28 6.24 47.03 -27.80
N LYS A 29 6.99 47.55 -28.78
CA LYS A 29 8.42 47.95 -28.80
C LYS A 29 9.50 46.87 -28.61
N GLU A 30 10.23 46.67 -29.71
CA GLU A 30 11.61 46.19 -29.76
C GLU A 30 12.49 47.08 -28.86
N ASP A 31 13.27 46.40 -28.01
CA ASP A 31 14.50 46.82 -27.31
C ASP A 31 14.42 46.55 -25.80
N ASP A 32 14.58 45.28 -25.43
CA ASP A 32 15.28 44.87 -24.20
C ASP A 32 15.48 43.34 -24.22
N ILE A 33 16.70 42.90 -24.53
CA ILE A 33 17.13 41.50 -24.41
C ILE A 33 17.23 41.18 -22.90
N VAL A 34 16.11 40.86 -22.27
CA VAL A 34 16.11 40.24 -20.94
C VAL A 34 16.40 38.76 -21.14
N GLN A 35 17.62 38.33 -20.82
CA GLN A 35 17.98 36.93 -20.85
C GLN A 35 16.97 36.08 -20.04
N PRO A 36 16.55 34.91 -20.55
CA PRO A 36 15.63 34.05 -19.82
C PRO A 36 16.31 33.62 -18.51
N LYS A 37 15.74 34.07 -17.37
CA LYS A 37 16.20 33.66 -16.04
C LYS A 37 16.19 32.13 -15.98
N ARG A 38 17.39 31.54 -15.95
CA ARG A 38 17.61 30.10 -15.72
C ARG A 38 16.67 29.62 -14.62
N ARG A 39 15.80 28.64 -14.93
CA ARG A 39 15.03 27.89 -13.92
C ARG A 39 16.01 27.44 -12.83
N ARG A 40 15.83 27.94 -11.60
CA ARG A 40 16.65 27.59 -10.43
C ARG A 40 16.63 26.06 -10.25
N ARG A 41 17.79 25.44 -10.45
CA ARG A 41 18.03 23.99 -10.31
C ARG A 41 18.57 23.61 -8.93
N THR A 42 18.27 24.41 -7.92
CA THR A 42 18.78 24.24 -6.56
C THR A 42 17.58 24.10 -5.65
N TYR A 43 17.49 22.98 -4.92
CA TYR A 43 16.58 22.85 -3.79
C TYR A 43 16.92 23.96 -2.80
N VAL A 44 16.09 25.00 -2.79
CA VAL A 44 16.16 26.02 -1.75
C VAL A 44 15.41 25.44 -0.58
N VAL A 45 16.13 25.12 0.49
CA VAL A 45 15.49 24.80 1.77
C VAL A 45 14.62 26.00 2.11
N ILE A 46 13.30 25.83 2.08
CA ILE A 46 12.41 26.80 2.70
C ILE A 46 12.60 26.58 4.19
N ASN A 47 13.48 27.39 4.79
CA ASN A 47 13.62 27.47 6.23
C ASN A 47 12.37 28.17 6.77
N ASP A 48 11.26 27.45 6.86
CA ASP A 48 10.16 27.88 7.70
C ASP A 48 10.69 27.88 9.14
N THR A 49 10.80 29.07 9.73
CA THR A 49 11.05 29.23 11.17
C THR A 49 9.83 28.68 11.91
N MET A 50 9.80 27.36 12.12
CA MET A 50 8.75 26.70 12.87
C MET A 50 8.73 27.25 14.29
N LYS A 51 7.54 27.67 14.74
CA LYS A 51 7.35 28.15 16.11
C LYS A 51 7.49 26.97 17.07
N PRO A 52 8.38 27.05 18.06
CA PRO A 52 8.49 26.00 19.06
C PRO A 52 7.17 25.80 19.81
N TYR A 53 6.85 24.55 20.13
CA TYR A 53 5.66 24.20 20.89
C TYR A 53 6.04 23.94 22.35
N HIS A 54 5.65 24.86 23.23
CA HIS A 54 6.07 24.86 24.64
C HIS A 54 4.99 24.41 25.64
N LYS A 55 3.75 24.16 25.20
CA LYS A 55 2.69 23.75 26.12
C LYS A 55 2.96 22.34 26.65
N GLN A 56 2.76 22.15 27.96
CA GLN A 56 2.80 20.83 28.57
C GLN A 56 1.55 20.05 28.16
N THR A 57 1.71 19.08 27.28
CA THR A 57 0.60 18.25 26.79
C THR A 57 0.25 17.19 27.82
N LYS A 58 -1.00 17.15 28.27
CA LYS A 58 -1.55 16.04 29.07
C LYS A 58 -2.50 15.23 28.20
N MET A 59 -2.62 13.93 28.47
CA MET A 59 -3.67 13.13 27.83
C MET A 59 -5.05 13.68 28.22
N SER A 60 -5.99 13.62 27.27
CA SER A 60 -7.37 14.07 27.47
C SER A 60 -7.98 13.48 28.74
N THR A 61 -8.70 14.32 29.48
CA THR A 61 -9.47 13.94 30.68
C THR A 61 -10.85 13.39 30.35
N GLU A 62 -11.22 13.28 29.07
CA GLU A 62 -12.50 12.70 28.66
C GLU A 62 -12.59 11.23 29.03
N SER A 63 -13.68 10.88 29.72
CA SER A 63 -14.05 9.50 29.97
C SER A 63 -14.22 8.72 28.67
N MET A 64 -13.73 7.48 28.66
CA MET A 64 -14.05 6.52 27.61
C MET A 64 -15.50 6.04 27.76
N LEU A 65 -16.06 5.50 26.69
CA LEU A 65 -17.35 4.83 26.74
C LEU A 65 -17.28 3.63 27.68
N GLY A 66 -18.35 3.43 28.44
CA GLY A 66 -18.51 2.25 29.29
C GLY A 66 -18.40 0.94 28.50
N LEU A 67 -18.12 -0.15 29.21
CA LEU A 67 -18.04 -1.49 28.60
C LEU A 67 -19.40 -1.96 28.06
N GLU A 68 -20.49 -1.55 28.72
CA GLU A 68 -21.87 -1.89 28.37
C GLU A 68 -22.47 -1.02 27.26
N ASP A 69 -21.68 -0.14 26.62
CA ASP A 69 -22.19 0.71 25.55
C ASP A 69 -22.61 -0.14 24.34
N GLN A 70 -23.86 0.01 23.90
CA GLN A 70 -24.47 -0.81 22.84
C GLN A 70 -23.68 -0.80 21.53
N ARG A 71 -22.96 0.28 21.23
CA ARG A 71 -22.11 0.37 20.03
C ARG A 71 -21.01 -0.69 19.99
N ARG A 72 -20.58 -1.18 21.16
CA ARG A 72 -19.56 -2.23 21.29
C ARG A 72 -20.11 -3.63 21.01
N ALA A 73 -21.43 -3.82 21.06
CA ALA A 73 -22.09 -5.11 20.85
C ALA A 73 -22.53 -5.35 19.38
N LEU A 74 -22.38 -4.35 18.51
CA LEU A 74 -22.80 -4.44 17.11
C LEU A 74 -21.88 -5.40 16.34
N ILE A 75 -22.48 -6.47 15.79
CA ILE A 75 -21.80 -7.38 14.86
C ILE A 75 -22.20 -6.97 13.44
N PRO A 76 -21.25 -6.60 12.57
CA PRO A 76 -21.54 -6.19 11.20
C PRO A 76 -22.13 -7.35 10.38
N GLY A 77 -23.28 -7.12 9.74
CA GLY A 77 -23.93 -8.12 8.88
C GLY A 77 -23.06 -8.56 7.68
N SER A 78 -22.19 -7.69 7.20
CA SER A 78 -21.22 -7.96 6.12
C SER A 78 -20.09 -8.91 6.53
N LEU A 79 -19.87 -9.14 7.82
CA LEU A 79 -18.79 -10.02 8.31
C LEU A 79 -19.04 -11.49 7.95
N GLN A 80 -20.27 -11.96 8.12
CA GLN A 80 -20.65 -13.34 7.79
C GLN A 80 -20.45 -13.61 6.31
N THR A 81 -20.82 -12.64 5.49
CA THR A 81 -20.59 -12.62 4.04
C THR A 81 -19.11 -12.76 3.69
N ALA A 82 -18.23 -12.00 4.35
CA ALA A 82 -16.79 -12.10 4.15
C ALA A 82 -16.23 -13.49 4.50
N ARG A 83 -16.72 -14.10 5.58
CA ARG A 83 -16.33 -15.46 6.01
C ARG A 83 -16.79 -16.54 5.03
N LYS A 84 -18.01 -16.44 4.50
CA LYS A 84 -18.50 -17.33 3.45
C LYS A 84 -17.65 -17.24 2.19
N LEU A 85 -17.30 -16.03 1.75
CA LEU A 85 -16.40 -15.83 0.60
C LEU A 85 -15.01 -16.43 0.81
N HIS A 86 -14.47 -16.33 2.02
CA HIS A 86 -13.20 -16.98 2.38
C HIS A 86 -13.33 -18.50 2.33
N PHE A 87 -14.42 -19.07 2.88
CA PHE A 87 -14.67 -20.50 2.84
C PHE A 87 -14.73 -21.06 1.42
N ILE A 88 -15.46 -20.39 0.51
CA ILE A 88 -15.56 -20.81 -0.90
C ILE A 88 -14.18 -20.77 -1.59
N TRP A 89 -13.37 -19.75 -1.31
CA TRP A 89 -11.99 -19.67 -1.80
C TRP A 89 -11.13 -20.83 -1.29
N MET A 90 -11.19 -21.13 0.01
CA MET A 90 -10.46 -22.25 0.61
C MET A 90 -10.94 -23.60 0.04
N ALA A 91 -12.25 -23.77 -0.16
CA ALA A 91 -12.82 -24.95 -0.81
C ALA A 91 -12.35 -25.09 -2.26
N SER A 92 -12.24 -23.99 -3.00
CA SER A 92 -11.70 -23.97 -4.37
C SER A 92 -10.24 -24.43 -4.42
N LEU A 93 -9.43 -24.00 -3.45
CA LEU A 93 -8.05 -24.48 -3.31
C LEU A 93 -7.99 -25.97 -2.93
N THR A 94 -8.83 -26.40 -1.99
CA THR A 94 -8.89 -27.81 -1.55
C THR A 94 -9.25 -28.73 -2.70
N MET A 95 -10.20 -28.31 -3.54
CA MET A 95 -10.65 -29.05 -4.72
C MET A 95 -9.74 -28.85 -5.94
N GLU A 96 -8.62 -28.14 -5.81
CA GLU A 96 -7.65 -27.92 -6.90
C GLU A 96 -8.29 -27.31 -8.16
N VAL A 97 -9.22 -26.36 -7.96
CA VAL A 97 -9.85 -25.64 -9.07
C VAL A 97 -8.78 -24.86 -9.85
N PRO A 98 -8.62 -25.08 -11.17
CA PRO A 98 -7.59 -24.43 -11.96
C PRO A 98 -7.67 -22.90 -11.92
N ASN A 99 -6.53 -22.23 -11.96
CA ASN A 99 -6.44 -20.76 -11.95
C ASN A 99 -7.09 -20.07 -10.75
N THR A 100 -7.32 -20.78 -9.64
CA THR A 100 -7.75 -20.16 -8.38
C THR A 100 -6.75 -19.09 -7.95
N SER A 101 -7.22 -17.84 -7.93
CA SER A 101 -6.37 -16.70 -7.58
C SER A 101 -5.96 -16.72 -6.10
N THR A 102 -4.90 -15.96 -5.78
CA THR A 102 -4.54 -15.68 -4.37
C THR A 102 -5.71 -15.03 -3.61
N TRP A 103 -5.71 -15.10 -2.28
CA TRP A 103 -6.77 -14.51 -1.45
C TRP A 103 -7.09 -13.05 -1.83
N THR A 104 -6.08 -12.22 -2.07
CA THR A 104 -6.29 -10.83 -2.51
C THR A 104 -6.98 -10.75 -3.87
N GLY A 105 -6.54 -11.56 -4.85
CA GLY A 105 -7.18 -11.62 -6.16
C GLY A 105 -8.63 -12.09 -6.07
N TRP A 106 -8.90 -13.10 -5.26
CA TRP A 106 -10.25 -13.63 -5.04
C TRP A 106 -11.18 -12.57 -4.47
N ASN A 107 -10.72 -11.87 -3.43
CA ASN A 107 -11.48 -10.80 -2.81
C ASN A 107 -11.71 -9.64 -3.78
N SER A 108 -10.73 -9.29 -4.62
CA SER A 108 -10.89 -8.28 -5.66
C SER A 108 -11.93 -8.66 -6.72
N LEU A 109 -12.04 -9.94 -7.09
CA LEU A 109 -13.07 -10.43 -8.02
C LEU A 109 -14.46 -10.48 -7.39
N SER A 110 -14.53 -10.65 -6.07
CA SER A 110 -15.80 -10.73 -5.32
C SER A 110 -16.43 -9.38 -5.01
N THR A 111 -15.65 -8.30 -5.08
CA THR A 111 -16.11 -6.94 -4.76
C THR A 111 -16.75 -6.32 -6.01
N PRO A 112 -17.91 -5.64 -5.89
CA PRO A 112 -18.53 -4.93 -7.01
C PRO A 112 -17.55 -3.99 -7.71
N LYS A 113 -17.77 -3.75 -9.01
CA LYS A 113 -16.97 -2.81 -9.79
C LYS A 113 -16.93 -1.46 -9.07
N ASP A 114 -15.71 -1.01 -8.79
CA ASP A 114 -15.48 0.18 -8.00
C ASP A 114 -16.00 1.42 -8.74
N SER A 115 -17.15 1.93 -8.30
CA SER A 115 -17.91 3.03 -8.93
C SER A 115 -17.36 4.41 -8.63
N LEU A 116 -16.39 4.49 -7.73
CA LEU A 116 -15.91 5.76 -7.18
C LEU A 116 -14.90 6.43 -8.15
N PRO A 117 -14.75 7.76 -8.09
CA PRO A 117 -13.90 8.52 -9.03
C PRO A 117 -12.40 8.23 -8.83
N GLN A 118 -11.61 8.48 -9.87
CA GLN A 118 -10.15 8.36 -9.81
C GLN A 118 -9.58 9.46 -8.89
N GLN A 119 -8.74 9.06 -7.92
CA GLN A 119 -8.14 9.99 -6.95
C GLN A 119 -6.78 10.51 -7.42
N ARG A 120 -6.45 11.76 -7.03
CA ARG A 120 -5.13 12.36 -7.19
C ARG A 120 -4.36 12.29 -5.87
N VAL A 121 -3.14 11.77 -5.93
CA VAL A 121 -2.22 11.75 -4.80
C VAL A 121 -1.24 12.90 -4.95
N LEU A 122 -1.17 13.76 -3.93
CA LEU A 122 -0.25 14.90 -3.88
C LEU A 122 0.73 14.74 -2.72
N TYR A 123 1.96 15.20 -2.94
CA TYR A 123 3.00 15.20 -1.91
C TYR A 123 3.11 16.60 -1.32
N LEU A 124 2.99 16.69 0.01
CA LEU A 124 3.19 17.95 0.72
C LEU A 124 4.68 18.32 0.82
N PRO A 125 5.01 19.62 0.90
CA PRO A 125 6.38 20.06 1.15
C PRO A 125 6.98 19.42 2.40
N GLN A 126 8.19 18.88 2.24
CA GLN A 126 8.89 18.19 3.32
C GLN A 126 9.30 19.16 4.44
N ILE A 127 9.07 18.74 5.68
CA ILE A 127 9.66 19.37 6.88
C ILE A 127 10.98 18.65 7.20
N ASN A 128 12.08 19.41 7.26
CA ASN A 128 13.42 18.89 7.56
C ASN A 128 13.69 18.90 9.07
N ALA A 129 12.87 18.17 9.83
CA ALA A 129 13.05 17.99 11.27
C ALA A 129 12.51 16.62 11.69
N SER A 130 12.85 16.18 12.91
CA SER A 130 12.35 14.91 13.43
C SER A 130 10.81 14.92 13.51
N PRO A 131 10.13 13.89 12.97
CA PRO A 131 8.67 13.81 12.96
C PRO A 131 8.03 13.73 14.35
N THR A 132 8.81 13.34 15.38
CA THR A 132 8.32 13.17 16.75
C THR A 132 8.44 14.43 17.60
N ARG A 133 8.92 15.56 17.03
CA ARG A 133 8.96 16.83 17.76
C ARG A 133 7.57 17.45 17.80
N ALA A 134 7.18 17.99 18.95
CA ALA A 134 5.84 18.56 19.15
C ALA A 134 5.54 19.76 18.22
N ASP A 135 6.54 20.58 17.91
CA ASP A 135 6.41 21.71 16.98
C ASP A 135 6.19 21.25 15.53
N VAL A 136 6.90 20.20 15.10
CA VAL A 136 6.71 19.57 13.78
C VAL A 136 5.31 18.98 13.65
N ILE A 137 4.83 18.30 14.70
CA ILE A 137 3.49 17.70 14.73
C ILE A 137 2.41 18.79 14.71
N MET A 138 2.58 19.86 15.49
CA MET A 138 1.67 21.00 15.46
C MET A 138 1.62 21.66 14.07
N GLU A 139 2.77 21.93 13.45
CA GLU A 139 2.83 22.51 12.10
C GLU A 139 2.14 21.59 11.08
N THR A 140 2.35 20.27 11.21
CA THR A 140 1.66 19.27 10.39
C THR A 140 0.14 19.36 10.54
N MET A 141 -0.36 19.39 11.78
CA MET A 141 -1.79 19.48 12.05
C MET A 141 -2.38 20.78 11.50
N GLN A 142 -1.65 21.90 11.58
CA GLN A 142 -2.07 23.18 11.00
C GLN A 142 -2.09 23.14 9.47
N ARG A 143 -1.11 22.50 8.83
CA ARG A 143 -1.11 22.26 7.37
C ARG A 143 -2.33 21.46 6.94
N SER A 144 -2.67 20.40 7.68
CA SER A 144 -3.87 19.60 7.43
C SER A 144 -5.16 20.41 7.56
N LEU A 145 -5.27 21.29 8.56
CA LEU A 145 -6.43 22.18 8.67
C LEU A 145 -6.54 23.15 7.48
N ARG A 146 -5.43 23.76 7.04
CA ARG A 146 -5.42 24.63 5.86
C ARG A 146 -5.86 23.90 4.60
N ILE A 147 -5.36 22.69 4.39
CA ILE A 147 -5.79 21.80 3.30
C ILE A 147 -7.28 21.53 3.37
N SER A 148 -7.78 21.21 4.56
CA SER A 148 -9.21 20.98 4.76
C SER A 148 -10.06 22.20 4.38
N ASP A 149 -9.57 23.40 4.64
CA ASP A 149 -10.26 24.65 4.29
C ASP A 149 -10.17 24.91 2.76
N GLU A 150 -9.02 24.65 2.13
CA GLU A 150 -8.82 24.75 0.68
C GLU A 150 -9.68 23.74 -0.12
N CYS A 151 -9.95 22.58 0.47
CA CYS A 151 -10.80 21.53 -0.10
C CYS A 151 -12.29 21.67 0.26
N ASP A 152 -12.68 22.70 1.01
CA ASP A 152 -14.04 22.86 1.55
C ASP A 152 -14.54 21.62 2.33
N GLN A 153 -13.61 20.95 3.02
CA GLN A 153 -13.91 19.78 3.85
C GLN A 153 -14.28 20.22 5.27
N GLN A 154 -15.41 19.71 5.78
CA GLN A 154 -15.84 19.97 7.15
C GLN A 154 -14.94 19.31 8.20
N TYR A 155 -14.28 18.21 7.86
CA TYR A 155 -13.37 17.47 8.73
C TYR A 155 -12.20 16.93 7.90
N ILE A 156 -11.06 16.68 8.57
CA ILE A 156 -9.90 16.04 7.92
C ILE A 156 -9.35 14.92 8.79
N SER A 157 -9.07 13.76 8.20
CA SER A 157 -8.37 12.67 8.89
C SER A 157 -6.86 12.71 8.59
N VAL A 158 -6.04 12.49 9.62
CA VAL A 158 -4.58 12.40 9.48
C VAL A 158 -4.09 11.08 10.07
N THR A 159 -3.59 10.22 9.19
CA THR A 159 -3.00 8.93 9.54
C THR A 159 -1.58 9.10 10.05
N ASN A 160 -1.33 8.62 11.27
CA ASN A 160 -0.06 8.75 11.94
C ASN A 160 0.48 7.40 12.40
N ASP A 161 1.81 7.28 12.42
CA ASP A 161 2.44 6.21 13.19
C ASP A 161 2.15 6.40 14.70
N LEU A 162 2.39 5.35 15.48
CA LEU A 162 2.08 5.42 16.91
C LEU A 162 2.95 6.42 17.68
N ALA A 163 4.19 6.70 17.26
CA ALA A 163 5.04 7.68 17.96
C ALA A 163 4.49 9.11 17.79
N ILE A 164 4.01 9.43 16.58
CA ILE A 164 3.41 10.71 16.24
C ILE A 164 2.00 10.84 16.85
N ALA A 165 1.17 9.80 16.71
CA ALA A 165 -0.24 9.85 17.11
C ALA A 165 -0.43 10.17 18.60
N LYS A 166 0.44 9.65 19.49
CA LYS A 166 0.37 9.93 20.94
C LYS A 166 0.55 11.40 21.25
N ILE A 167 1.54 12.02 20.59
CA ILE A 167 1.87 13.42 20.78
C ILE A 167 0.77 14.27 20.14
N ALA A 168 0.32 13.93 18.93
CA ALA A 168 -0.77 14.60 18.24
C ALA A 168 -2.07 14.61 19.07
N LEU A 169 -2.45 13.47 19.69
CA LEU A 169 -3.63 13.38 20.56
C LEU A 169 -3.50 14.26 21.80
N SER A 170 -2.29 14.37 22.35
CA SER A 170 -2.02 15.19 23.53
C SER A 170 -1.99 16.69 23.19
N ILE A 171 -1.48 17.06 22.02
CA ILE A 171 -1.58 18.43 21.46
C ILE A 171 -3.04 18.77 21.19
N GLN A 172 -3.78 17.88 20.51
CA GLN A 172 -5.19 18.10 20.22
C GLN A 172 -6.00 18.35 21.49
N ALA A 173 -5.75 17.59 22.56
CA ALA A 173 -6.39 17.80 23.86
C ALA A 173 -6.04 19.18 24.48
N ALA A 174 -4.79 19.63 24.35
CA ALA A 174 -4.32 20.91 24.88
C ALA A 174 -4.77 22.14 24.06
N GLU A 175 -5.17 21.93 22.80
CA GLU A 175 -5.55 22.99 21.85
C GLU A 175 -7.06 23.04 21.58
N ARG A 176 -7.86 22.30 22.34
CA ARG A 176 -9.31 22.31 22.16
C ARG A 176 -9.90 23.71 22.37
N PRO A 177 -10.92 24.10 21.57
CA PRO A 177 -11.56 23.36 20.48
C PRO A 177 -10.90 23.56 19.11
N ARG A 178 -9.78 24.31 19.01
CA ARG A 178 -9.20 24.81 17.76
C ARG A 178 -8.86 23.73 16.73
N ILE A 179 -8.52 22.53 17.19
CA ILE A 179 -8.07 21.42 16.33
C ILE A 179 -9.06 20.22 16.40
N ASN A 180 -10.31 20.45 16.83
CA ASN A 180 -11.33 19.40 16.87
C ASN A 180 -11.79 18.94 15.48
N LYS A 181 -11.59 19.77 14.45
CA LYS A 181 -11.86 19.46 13.04
C LYS A 181 -11.00 18.29 12.50
N LEU A 182 -9.86 18.02 13.14
CA LEU A 182 -8.86 17.05 12.69
C LEU A 182 -9.05 15.71 13.42
N PHE A 183 -9.32 14.64 12.70
CA PHE A 183 -9.35 13.30 13.25
C PHE A 183 -7.96 12.65 13.20
N ILE A 184 -7.46 12.17 14.34
CA ILE A 184 -6.14 11.51 14.40
C ILE A 184 -6.34 10.00 14.27
N GLN A 185 -5.88 9.46 13.14
CA GLN A 185 -6.00 8.05 12.81
C GLN A 185 -4.70 7.30 13.11
N LEU A 186 -4.80 6.12 13.73
CA LEU A 186 -3.64 5.21 13.86
C LEU A 186 -3.44 4.47 12.53
N GLY A 187 -2.22 4.52 12.00
CA GLY A 187 -1.88 3.87 10.73
C GLY A 187 -2.07 2.36 10.76
N ALA A 188 -3.00 1.88 9.93
CA ALA A 188 -3.35 0.46 9.80
C ALA A 188 -2.13 -0.41 9.45
N PHE A 189 -1.22 0.09 8.61
CA PHE A 189 0.05 -0.59 8.30
C PHE A 189 0.86 -0.95 9.55
N HIS A 190 0.99 -0.02 10.50
CA HIS A 190 1.76 -0.28 11.71
C HIS A 190 1.01 -1.15 12.73
N ILE A 191 -0.32 -1.13 12.70
CA ILE A 191 -1.16 -2.10 13.42
C ILE A 191 -0.87 -3.51 12.88
N GLN A 192 -0.86 -3.69 11.56
CA GLN A 192 -0.54 -4.96 10.91
C GLN A 192 0.90 -5.43 11.16
N LEU A 193 1.90 -4.53 11.16
CA LEU A 193 3.27 -4.85 11.57
C LEU A 193 3.32 -5.39 13.00
N SER A 194 2.62 -4.71 13.92
CA SER A 194 2.53 -5.12 15.32
C SER A 194 1.81 -6.45 15.47
N PHE A 195 0.79 -6.70 14.63
CA PHE A 195 0.08 -7.98 14.55
C PHE A 195 1.03 -9.11 14.15
N PHE A 196 1.81 -8.96 13.08
CA PHE A 196 2.76 -10.00 12.69
C PHE A 196 3.84 -10.25 13.72
N LYS A 197 4.29 -9.22 14.44
CA LYS A 197 5.23 -9.43 15.54
C LYS A 197 4.60 -10.21 16.70
N ALA A 198 3.31 -10.01 16.99
CA ALA A 198 2.58 -10.78 18.00
C ALA A 198 2.40 -12.24 17.57
N VAL A 199 1.96 -12.47 16.33
CA VAL A 199 1.83 -13.83 15.76
C VAL A 199 3.18 -14.52 15.64
N GLY A 200 4.24 -13.80 15.29
CA GLY A 200 5.59 -14.34 15.24
C GLY A 200 6.06 -14.86 16.60
N LYS A 201 5.74 -14.16 17.71
CA LYS A 201 5.96 -14.68 19.07
C LYS A 201 5.15 -15.95 19.35
N PHE A 202 3.90 -16.01 18.88
CA PHE A 202 3.03 -17.18 19.08
C PHE A 202 3.60 -18.46 18.43
N ILE A 203 4.20 -18.35 17.24
CA ILE A 203 4.69 -19.50 16.48
C ILE A 203 6.19 -19.78 16.65
N ALA A 204 6.94 -18.93 17.35
CA ALA A 204 8.41 -18.98 17.36
C ALA A 204 8.98 -20.37 17.72
N GLU A 205 8.32 -21.09 18.62
CA GLU A 205 8.77 -22.39 19.15
C GLU A 205 7.78 -23.53 18.85
N SER A 206 6.91 -23.36 17.85
CA SER A 206 5.85 -24.33 17.55
C SER A 206 6.21 -25.40 16.52
N GLY A 207 7.43 -25.38 16.01
CA GLY A 207 7.85 -26.19 14.85
C GLY A 207 7.36 -25.64 13.51
N GLY A 208 6.38 -24.71 13.48
CA GLY A 208 5.97 -24.01 12.27
C GLY A 208 7.11 -23.32 11.52
N PRO A 209 7.98 -22.55 12.21
CA PRO A 209 9.14 -21.93 11.59
C PRO A 209 10.08 -22.94 10.90
N TYR A 210 10.24 -24.13 11.50
CA TYR A 210 11.03 -25.23 10.91
C TYR A 210 10.37 -25.79 9.64
N ILE A 211 9.04 -26.01 9.66
CA ILE A 211 8.29 -26.43 8.46
C ILE A 211 8.48 -25.42 7.32
N LEU A 212 8.46 -24.12 7.64
CA LEU A 212 8.62 -23.06 6.65
C LEU A 212 10.03 -23.00 6.05
N THR A 213 11.06 -23.28 6.84
CA THR A 213 12.45 -23.32 6.36
C THR A 213 12.73 -24.58 5.53
N GLU A 214 12.34 -25.75 6.03
CA GLU A 214 12.57 -27.04 5.35
C GLU A 214 11.80 -27.16 4.03
N SER A 215 10.61 -26.56 3.95
CA SER A 215 9.84 -26.51 2.70
C SER A 215 10.40 -25.54 1.66
N GLY A 216 11.40 -24.72 2.01
CA GLY A 216 11.97 -23.69 1.14
C GLY A 216 11.08 -22.46 0.94
N VAL A 217 9.92 -22.39 1.61
CA VAL A 217 9.01 -21.23 1.55
C VAL A 217 9.61 -20.00 2.23
N LEU A 218 10.41 -20.20 3.27
CA LEU A 218 11.11 -19.16 4.01
C LEU A 218 12.60 -19.48 4.08
N ALA A 219 13.43 -18.62 3.49
CA ALA A 219 14.88 -18.75 3.66
C ALA A 219 15.30 -18.53 5.13
N GLU A 220 16.25 -19.34 5.62
CA GLU A 220 16.74 -19.29 7.00
C GLU A 220 17.20 -17.88 7.42
N GLY A 221 17.96 -17.20 6.57
CA GLY A 221 18.40 -15.82 6.82
C GLY A 221 17.27 -14.78 6.91
N SER A 222 16.04 -15.12 6.50
CA SER A 222 14.86 -14.26 6.62
C SER A 222 13.98 -14.58 7.83
N LEU A 223 14.28 -15.64 8.59
CA LEU A 223 13.47 -16.15 9.69
C LEU A 223 13.25 -15.11 10.79
N ASN A 224 14.33 -14.47 11.26
CA ASN A 224 14.24 -13.46 12.30
C ASN A 224 13.39 -12.26 11.85
N GLY A 225 13.55 -11.81 10.60
CA GLY A 225 12.73 -10.72 10.05
C GLY A 225 11.25 -11.09 9.89
N PHE A 226 10.95 -12.37 9.66
CA PHE A 226 9.59 -12.91 9.62
C PHE A 226 8.96 -12.96 11.02
N LEU A 227 9.63 -13.57 12.00
CA LEU A 227 9.15 -13.69 13.38
C LEU A 227 9.02 -12.34 14.09
N THR A 228 9.90 -11.38 13.79
CA THR A 228 9.83 -10.02 14.37
C THR A 228 8.83 -9.11 13.67
N GLY A 229 8.19 -9.56 12.58
CA GLY A 229 7.26 -8.76 11.77
C GLY A 229 7.92 -7.65 10.96
N LYS A 230 9.28 -7.54 10.95
CA LYS A 230 10.01 -6.48 10.24
C LYS A 230 9.89 -6.60 8.72
N ASN A 231 9.77 -7.83 8.20
CA ASN A 231 9.65 -8.10 6.77
C ASN A 231 8.18 -8.18 6.33
N TYR A 232 7.44 -7.07 6.42
CA TYR A 232 5.98 -7.04 6.18
C TYR A 232 5.52 -7.84 4.96
N SER A 233 6.08 -7.58 3.77
CA SER A 233 5.64 -8.25 2.53
C SER A 233 5.84 -9.77 2.59
N ARG A 234 6.90 -10.23 3.27
CA ARG A 234 7.14 -11.67 3.49
C ARG A 234 6.17 -12.22 4.54
N CYS A 235 5.97 -11.51 5.65
CA CYS A 235 5.00 -11.91 6.68
C CYS A 235 3.59 -12.06 6.10
N ASN A 236 3.10 -11.05 5.38
CA ASN A 236 1.79 -11.07 4.74
C ASN A 236 1.60 -12.28 3.83
N ARG A 237 2.58 -12.57 2.97
CA ARG A 237 2.52 -13.68 2.03
C ARG A 237 2.62 -15.04 2.73
N ILE A 238 3.63 -15.22 3.57
CA ILE A 238 3.98 -16.54 4.14
C ILE A 238 2.99 -16.94 5.22
N HIS A 239 2.57 -16.02 6.10
CA HIS A 239 1.55 -16.35 7.11
C HIS A 239 0.23 -16.75 6.45
N SER A 240 -0.20 -16.02 5.42
CA SER A 240 -1.43 -16.33 4.66
C SER A 240 -1.34 -17.70 3.97
N LEU A 241 -0.21 -18.01 3.33
CA LEU A 241 0.03 -19.31 2.70
C LEU A 241 0.03 -20.45 3.72
N PHE A 242 0.71 -20.26 4.85
CA PHE A 242 0.82 -21.29 5.86
C PHE A 242 -0.52 -21.57 6.54
N ALA A 243 -1.28 -20.52 6.86
CA ALA A 243 -2.61 -20.67 7.46
C ALA A 243 -3.57 -21.41 6.53
N VAL A 244 -3.64 -21.04 5.25
CA VAL A 244 -4.54 -21.74 4.32
C VAL A 244 -4.10 -23.19 4.08
N ALA A 245 -2.80 -23.48 4.06
CA ALA A 245 -2.33 -24.87 3.94
C ALA A 245 -2.78 -25.74 5.13
N LEU A 246 -2.68 -25.21 6.35
CA LEU A 246 -3.18 -25.88 7.56
C LEU A 246 -4.70 -26.01 7.56
N GLU A 247 -5.40 -24.98 7.08
CA GLU A 247 -6.86 -25.00 6.97
C GLU A 247 -7.36 -26.01 5.95
N ILE A 248 -6.68 -26.15 4.80
CA ILE A 248 -6.97 -27.19 3.81
C ILE A 248 -6.80 -28.58 4.43
N LEU A 249 -5.75 -28.81 5.22
CA LEU A 249 -5.57 -30.09 5.92
C LEU A 249 -6.70 -30.36 6.91
N HIS A 250 -7.11 -29.33 7.66
CA HIS A 250 -8.22 -29.42 8.61
C HIS A 250 -9.56 -29.67 7.90
N PHE A 251 -9.81 -29.02 6.76
CA PHE A 251 -11.01 -29.23 5.95
C PHE A 251 -11.04 -30.62 5.29
N LYS A 252 -9.91 -31.12 4.81
CA LYS A 252 -9.80 -32.52 4.34
C LYS A 252 -10.10 -33.53 5.46
N SER A 253 -9.71 -33.23 6.69
CA SER A 253 -10.07 -34.07 7.85
C SER A 253 -11.58 -34.06 8.12
N PHE A 254 -12.24 -32.91 7.96
CA PHE A 254 -13.70 -32.80 8.02
C PHE A 254 -14.39 -33.65 6.93
N LEU A 255 -13.96 -33.54 5.66
CA LEU A 255 -14.55 -34.30 4.55
C LEU A 255 -14.44 -35.80 4.74
N LYS A 256 -13.31 -36.29 5.28
CA LYS A 256 -13.14 -37.71 5.62
C LYS A 256 -14.16 -38.22 6.63
N GLN A 257 -14.63 -37.37 7.55
CA GLN A 257 -15.64 -37.75 8.53
C GLN A 257 -17.05 -37.81 7.92
N GLU A 258 -17.33 -36.99 6.91
CA GLU A 258 -18.66 -36.83 6.29
C GLU A 258 -18.92 -37.77 5.09
N ASN A 259 -18.10 -38.82 4.89
CA ASN A 259 -18.13 -39.73 3.73
C ASN A 259 -17.54 -39.12 2.43
N ASP A 260 -16.24 -38.83 2.50
CA ASP A 260 -15.28 -38.24 1.54
C ASP A 260 -15.71 -38.09 0.06
N SER A 261 -16.10 -39.17 -0.63
CA SER A 261 -16.27 -39.13 -2.09
C SER A 261 -17.50 -38.35 -2.56
N ASP A 262 -18.65 -38.49 -1.91
CA ASP A 262 -19.88 -37.86 -2.39
C ASP A 262 -19.87 -36.35 -2.12
N GLU A 263 -19.37 -35.94 -0.95
CA GLU A 263 -19.28 -34.53 -0.54
C GLU A 263 -18.27 -33.77 -1.41
N GLU A 264 -17.11 -34.35 -1.72
CA GLU A 264 -16.15 -33.72 -2.63
C GLU A 264 -16.74 -33.50 -4.03
N HIS A 265 -17.44 -34.50 -4.59
CA HIS A 265 -18.10 -34.36 -5.89
C HIS A 265 -19.21 -33.30 -5.85
N HIS A 266 -19.95 -33.22 -4.75
CA HIS A 266 -20.97 -32.21 -4.53
C HIS A 266 -20.35 -30.80 -4.51
N ILE A 267 -19.31 -30.56 -3.70
CA ILE A 267 -18.60 -29.28 -3.62
C ILE A 267 -18.04 -28.87 -4.99
N ARG A 268 -17.39 -29.80 -5.70
CA ARG A 268 -16.86 -29.54 -7.06
C ARG A 268 -17.95 -29.10 -8.02
N ARG A 269 -19.14 -29.73 -7.94
CA ARG A 269 -20.30 -29.35 -8.77
C ARG A 269 -20.77 -27.93 -8.44
N LEU A 270 -20.87 -27.57 -7.16
CA LEU A 270 -21.28 -26.23 -6.73
C LEU A 270 -20.25 -25.16 -7.16
N LEU A 271 -18.95 -25.44 -7.02
CA LEU A 271 -17.88 -24.52 -7.46
C LEU A 271 -17.93 -24.25 -8.96
N ARG A 272 -18.20 -25.27 -9.78
CA ARG A 272 -18.37 -25.11 -11.23
C ARG A 272 -19.58 -24.25 -11.61
N GLN A 273 -20.61 -24.17 -10.77
CA GLN A 273 -21.74 -23.26 -11.01
C GLN A 273 -21.29 -21.80 -10.84
N ILE A 274 -20.53 -21.51 -9.79
CA ILE A 274 -19.97 -20.18 -9.52
C ILE A 274 -19.02 -19.73 -10.65
N GLU A 275 -18.22 -20.64 -11.22
CA GLU A 275 -17.34 -20.31 -12.36
C GLU A 275 -18.09 -19.96 -13.64
N LYS A 276 -19.26 -20.56 -13.85
CA LYS A 276 -20.08 -20.36 -15.06
C LYS A 276 -20.95 -19.11 -15.01
N THR A 277 -21.18 -18.54 -13.83
CA THR A 277 -21.95 -17.31 -13.70
C THR A 277 -21.17 -16.14 -14.31
N ASP A 278 -21.79 -15.42 -15.24
CA ASP A 278 -21.20 -14.21 -15.81
C ASP A 278 -21.05 -13.15 -14.72
N ARG A 279 -19.80 -12.79 -14.43
CA ARG A 279 -19.44 -11.86 -13.36
C ARG A 279 -19.74 -10.41 -13.71
N ASN A 280 -20.09 -10.11 -14.96
CA ASN A 280 -20.45 -8.77 -15.39
C ASN A 280 -21.89 -8.39 -14.99
N ASP A 281 -22.79 -9.37 -14.87
CA ASP A 281 -24.23 -9.13 -14.65
C ASP A 281 -24.71 -9.44 -13.23
N THR A 282 -23.98 -10.25 -12.45
CA THR A 282 -24.40 -10.62 -11.08
C THR A 282 -23.22 -10.61 -10.11
N PRO A 283 -23.29 -9.85 -9.00
CA PRO A 283 -22.26 -9.89 -7.95
C PRO A 283 -22.03 -11.33 -7.46
N LEU A 284 -20.77 -11.73 -7.27
CA LEU A 284 -20.40 -13.10 -6.86
C LEU A 284 -21.24 -13.61 -5.69
N LEU A 285 -21.60 -12.73 -4.77
CA LEU A 285 -22.39 -13.07 -3.60
C LEU A 285 -23.82 -13.56 -3.89
N GLN A 286 -24.45 -13.02 -4.93
CA GLN A 286 -25.79 -13.45 -5.37
C GLN A 286 -25.73 -14.75 -6.18
N SER A 287 -24.54 -15.14 -6.64
CA SER A 287 -24.29 -16.38 -7.39
C SER A 287 -23.94 -17.58 -6.50
N ILE A 288 -23.81 -17.40 -5.19
CA ILE A 288 -23.43 -18.49 -4.27
C ILE A 288 -24.63 -19.43 -4.10
N PRO A 289 -24.51 -20.72 -4.48
CA PRO A 289 -25.56 -21.70 -4.22
C PRO A 289 -25.89 -21.82 -2.72
N PRO A 290 -27.17 -21.90 -2.32
CA PRO A 290 -27.57 -21.99 -0.92
C PRO A 290 -27.02 -23.24 -0.22
N GLU A 291 -26.72 -24.30 -0.96
CA GLU A 291 -26.10 -25.53 -0.44
C GLU A 291 -24.73 -25.27 0.19
N PHE A 292 -23.99 -24.23 -0.24
CA PHE A 292 -22.74 -23.85 0.44
C PHE A 292 -22.96 -23.41 1.88
N ASP A 293 -24.13 -22.86 2.22
CA ASP A 293 -24.40 -22.44 3.59
C ASP A 293 -24.50 -23.63 4.53
N GLU A 294 -25.04 -24.75 4.08
CA GLU A 294 -25.13 -25.98 4.87
C GLU A 294 -23.74 -26.58 5.12
N ILE A 295 -22.92 -26.69 4.07
CA ILE A 295 -21.54 -27.21 4.19
C ILE A 295 -20.71 -26.28 5.08
N PHE A 296 -20.85 -24.97 4.89
CA PHE A 296 -20.19 -23.97 5.73
C PHE A 296 -20.57 -24.15 7.20
N GLN A 297 -21.86 -24.28 7.51
CA GLN A 297 -22.33 -24.47 8.89
C GLN A 297 -21.80 -25.78 9.52
N ARG A 298 -21.86 -26.90 8.80
CA ARG A 298 -21.26 -28.17 9.28
C ARG A 298 -19.77 -28.02 9.55
N TYR A 299 -19.03 -27.36 8.66
CA TYR A 299 -17.61 -27.10 8.88
C TYR A 299 -17.36 -26.17 10.08
N GLN A 300 -18.21 -25.16 10.32
CA GLN A 300 -18.10 -24.33 11.53
C GLN A 300 -18.29 -25.15 12.82
N ILE A 301 -19.23 -26.10 12.84
CA ILE A 301 -19.41 -27.03 13.98
C ILE A 301 -18.16 -27.89 14.18
N TYR A 302 -17.56 -28.38 13.09
CA TYR A 302 -16.30 -29.12 13.13
C TYR A 302 -15.15 -28.28 13.70
N ARG A 303 -15.00 -27.02 13.26
CA ARG A 303 -14.03 -26.07 13.84
C ARG A 303 -14.26 -25.83 15.33
N LEU A 304 -15.52 -25.66 15.75
CA LEU A 304 -15.85 -25.48 17.18
C LEU A 304 -15.44 -26.71 18.01
N THR A 305 -15.65 -27.90 17.47
CA THR A 305 -15.20 -29.16 18.08
C THR A 305 -13.68 -29.18 18.25
N THR A 306 -12.92 -28.78 17.23
CA THR A 306 -11.46 -28.62 17.31
C THR A 306 -11.04 -27.58 18.35
N ALA A 307 -11.70 -26.42 18.39
CA ALA A 307 -11.41 -25.34 19.34
C ALA A 307 -11.61 -25.79 20.80
N ASN A 308 -12.63 -26.62 21.04
CA ASN A 308 -12.89 -27.25 22.32
C ASN A 308 -11.94 -28.42 22.65
N GLY A 309 -11.09 -28.83 21.71
CA GLY A 309 -10.08 -29.87 21.91
C GLY A 309 -10.49 -31.27 21.44
N GLY A 310 -11.63 -31.42 20.76
CA GLY A 310 -12.15 -32.72 20.31
C GLY A 310 -11.26 -33.45 19.30
N HIS A 311 -10.38 -32.74 18.60
CA HIS A 311 -9.42 -33.31 17.64
C HIS A 311 -7.97 -33.29 18.14
N GLY A 312 -7.76 -33.13 19.45
CA GLY A 312 -6.44 -33.15 20.09
C GLY A 312 -5.74 -31.79 20.15
N ALA A 313 -4.65 -31.74 20.94
CA ALA A 313 -3.95 -30.50 21.26
C ALA A 313 -3.28 -29.85 20.02
N THR A 314 -2.73 -30.65 19.11
CA THR A 314 -2.07 -30.17 17.89
C THR A 314 -3.07 -29.49 16.94
N ALA A 315 -4.22 -30.12 16.70
CA ALA A 315 -5.27 -29.54 15.86
C ALA A 315 -5.82 -28.25 16.47
N LYS A 316 -6.05 -28.24 17.79
CA LYS A 316 -6.48 -27.04 18.52
C LYS A 316 -5.47 -25.90 18.39
N TYR A 317 -4.17 -26.17 18.58
CA TYR A 317 -3.12 -25.16 18.46
C TYR A 317 -3.07 -24.54 17.06
N TRP A 318 -3.08 -25.36 16.01
CA TRP A 318 -3.04 -24.86 14.64
C TRP A 318 -4.35 -24.20 14.21
N LEU A 319 -5.49 -24.60 14.75
CA LEU A 319 -6.74 -23.87 14.54
C LEU A 319 -6.65 -22.45 15.12
N VAL A 320 -6.05 -22.26 16.31
CA VAL A 320 -5.80 -20.92 16.85
C VAL A 320 -4.94 -20.10 15.88
N TYR A 321 -3.88 -20.69 15.31
CA TYR A 321 -3.07 -20.00 14.30
C TYR A 321 -3.89 -19.60 13.05
N ILE A 322 -4.73 -20.50 12.54
CA ILE A 322 -5.62 -20.22 11.40
C ILE A 322 -6.54 -19.04 11.73
N GLU A 323 -7.18 -19.05 12.91
CA GLU A 323 -8.07 -17.96 13.35
C GLU A 323 -7.34 -16.62 13.52
N LEU A 324 -6.09 -16.63 13.99
CA LEU A 324 -5.27 -15.41 14.05
C LEU A 324 -5.06 -14.84 12.65
N ILE A 325 -4.66 -15.66 11.68
CA ILE A 325 -4.43 -15.18 10.32
C ILE A 325 -5.74 -14.80 9.62
N ALA A 326 -6.85 -15.50 9.91
CA ALA A 326 -8.18 -15.10 9.45
C ALA A 326 -8.55 -13.71 9.98
N LEU A 327 -8.34 -13.42 11.27
CA LEU A 327 -8.56 -12.09 11.84
C LEU A 327 -7.75 -11.00 11.11
N TYR A 328 -6.49 -11.27 10.76
CA TYR A 328 -5.69 -10.35 9.95
C TYR A 328 -6.24 -10.14 8.54
N GLN A 329 -6.69 -11.22 7.88
CA GLN A 329 -7.26 -11.16 6.55
C GLN A 329 -8.59 -10.40 6.54
N GLU A 330 -9.48 -10.64 7.52
CA GLU A 330 -10.73 -9.91 7.71
C GLU A 330 -10.46 -8.42 7.95
N PHE A 331 -9.48 -8.09 8.80
CA PHE A 331 -9.05 -6.71 9.04
C PHE A 331 -8.51 -6.06 7.76
N THR A 332 -7.69 -6.80 7.00
CA THR A 332 -7.16 -6.33 5.70
C THR A 332 -8.28 -6.15 4.67
N ARG A 333 -9.31 -7.00 4.67
CA ARG A 333 -10.49 -6.84 3.81
C ARG A 333 -11.20 -5.55 4.16
N ALA A 334 -11.52 -5.34 5.45
CA ALA A 334 -12.18 -4.13 5.92
C ALA A 334 -11.40 -2.86 5.54
N ILE A 335 -10.07 -2.91 5.67
CA ILE A 335 -9.17 -1.85 5.23
C ILE A 335 -9.26 -1.60 3.73
N ARG A 336 -9.39 -2.64 2.90
CA ARG A 336 -9.38 -2.50 1.43
C ARG A 336 -10.75 -2.16 0.85
N THR A 337 -11.83 -2.49 1.56
CA THR A 337 -13.21 -2.26 1.11
C THR A 337 -13.87 -1.05 1.76
N GLY A 338 -13.20 -0.35 2.67
CA GLY A 338 -13.81 0.80 3.36
C GLY A 338 -14.88 0.40 4.38
N ASP A 339 -14.87 -0.84 4.85
CA ASP A 339 -15.91 -1.33 5.75
C ASP A 339 -15.59 -0.95 7.20
N PHE A 340 -16.08 0.22 7.59
CA PHE A 340 -15.94 0.78 8.93
C PHE A 340 -16.37 -0.15 10.05
N PHE A 341 -17.54 -0.76 9.86
CA PHE A 341 -18.20 -1.54 10.89
C PHE A 341 -17.39 -2.81 11.15
N ILE A 342 -16.89 -3.48 10.10
CA ILE A 342 -15.97 -4.59 10.27
C ILE A 342 -14.67 -4.13 10.94
N TYR A 343 -14.05 -3.04 10.48
CA TYR A 343 -12.79 -2.59 11.06
C TYR A 343 -12.90 -2.27 12.55
N THR A 344 -13.94 -1.54 12.93
CA THR A 344 -14.19 -1.18 14.33
C THR A 344 -14.52 -2.39 15.18
N HIS A 345 -15.25 -3.37 14.64
CA HIS A 345 -15.52 -4.64 15.30
C HIS A 345 -14.25 -5.48 15.53
N LEU A 346 -13.33 -5.51 14.56
CA LEU A 346 -12.11 -6.35 14.63
C LEU A 346 -10.95 -5.72 15.41
N LEU A 347 -10.87 -4.40 15.49
CA LEU A 347 -9.76 -3.72 16.15
C LEU A 347 -9.62 -4.11 17.65
N PRO A 348 -10.69 -4.24 18.45
CA PRO A 348 -10.62 -4.77 19.81
C PRO A 348 -10.02 -6.18 19.88
N GLU A 349 -10.39 -7.08 18.96
CA GLU A 349 -9.84 -8.44 18.91
C GLU A 349 -8.33 -8.42 18.65
N ILE A 350 -7.87 -7.60 17.71
CA ILE A 350 -6.43 -7.36 17.47
C ILE A 350 -5.76 -6.77 18.71
N THR A 351 -6.43 -5.85 19.39
CA THR A 351 -5.89 -5.17 20.58
C THR A 351 -5.75 -6.13 21.76
N LYS A 352 -6.65 -7.11 21.94
CA LYS A 352 -6.52 -8.19 22.93
C LYS A 352 -5.25 -8.99 22.71
N LEU A 353 -4.92 -9.33 21.47
CA LEU A 353 -3.67 -10.01 21.13
C LEU A 353 -2.44 -9.18 21.52
N PHE A 354 -2.50 -7.86 21.38
CA PHE A 354 -1.42 -6.99 21.83
C PHE A 354 -1.23 -7.00 23.35
N PHE A 355 -2.27 -7.20 24.14
CA PHE A 355 -2.11 -7.43 25.57
C PHE A 355 -1.43 -8.78 25.85
N VAL A 356 -1.92 -9.86 25.21
CA VAL A 356 -1.40 -11.22 25.39
C VAL A 356 0.09 -11.32 25.05
N PHE A 357 0.50 -10.76 23.91
CA PHE A 357 1.87 -10.88 23.42
C PHE A 357 2.81 -9.74 23.85
N ASN A 358 2.44 -8.97 24.88
CA ASN A 358 3.26 -7.88 25.43
C ASN A 358 3.64 -6.82 24.36
N HIS A 359 2.62 -6.27 23.72
CA HIS A 359 2.67 -5.14 22.79
C HIS A 359 1.95 -3.92 23.40
N HIS A 360 2.25 -3.61 24.67
CA HIS A 360 1.49 -2.68 25.51
C HIS A 360 1.26 -1.29 24.89
N ASN A 361 2.19 -0.78 24.09
CA ASN A 361 2.04 0.51 23.43
C ASN A 361 0.87 0.52 22.43
N TYR A 362 0.81 -0.46 21.54
CA TYR A 362 -0.32 -0.59 20.61
C TYR A 362 -1.59 -1.04 21.34
N ALA A 363 -1.46 -1.87 22.38
CA ALA A 363 -2.60 -2.28 23.20
C ALA A 363 -3.33 -1.07 23.82
N ARG A 364 -2.61 -0.21 24.56
CA ARG A 364 -3.21 0.94 25.26
C ARG A 364 -3.77 2.00 24.30
N TRP A 365 -3.01 2.34 23.26
CA TRP A 365 -3.42 3.38 22.32
C TRP A 365 -4.43 2.89 21.29
N GLY A 366 -4.45 1.58 20.99
CA GLY A 366 -5.51 0.93 20.22
C GLY A 366 -6.86 1.03 20.93
N VAL A 367 -6.91 0.83 22.26
CA VAL A 367 -8.14 1.05 23.05
C VAL A 367 -8.64 2.49 22.93
N ARG A 368 -7.74 3.49 23.08
CA ARG A 368 -8.14 4.90 22.96
C ARG A 368 -8.58 5.25 21.54
N PHE A 369 -7.88 4.74 20.53
CA PHE A 369 -8.23 4.98 19.13
C PHE A 369 -9.59 4.36 18.79
N HIS A 370 -9.87 3.14 19.25
CA HIS A 370 -11.18 2.52 19.13
C HIS A 370 -12.28 3.36 19.79
N ASP A 371 -12.05 3.86 21.02
CA ASP A 371 -13.00 4.75 21.70
C ASP A 371 -13.30 6.03 20.90
N ASN A 372 -12.29 6.65 20.30
CA ASN A 372 -12.46 7.81 19.43
C ASN A 372 -13.32 7.47 18.20
N MET A 373 -13.13 6.30 17.58
CA MET A 373 -13.94 5.86 16.43
C MET A 373 -15.41 5.59 16.83
N MET A 374 -15.66 5.03 18.01
CA MET A 374 -17.03 4.80 18.51
C MET A 374 -17.81 6.11 18.76
N LYS A 375 -17.10 7.21 19.04
CA LYS A 375 -17.67 8.54 19.28
C LYS A 375 -17.75 9.39 18.01
N MET A 376 -17.45 8.80 16.86
CA MET A 376 -17.26 9.57 15.65
C MET A 376 -18.53 10.20 15.12
N GLU A 377 -19.65 9.49 15.15
CA GLU A 377 -20.95 10.05 14.74
C GLU A 377 -21.31 11.32 15.51
N ASN A 378 -20.82 11.49 16.74
CA ASN A 378 -21.08 12.68 17.55
C ASN A 378 -20.02 13.77 17.37
N SER A 379 -18.77 13.39 17.09
CA SER A 379 -17.64 14.33 17.04
C SER A 379 -17.32 14.82 15.62
N HIS A 380 -17.61 13.99 14.62
CA HIS A 380 -17.41 14.24 13.21
C HIS A 380 -18.66 13.70 12.44
N PRO A 381 -19.85 14.31 12.60
CA PRO A 381 -21.12 13.89 11.99
C PRO A 381 -21.21 14.22 10.49
N VAL A 382 -20.46 13.51 9.64
CA VAL A 382 -20.69 13.38 8.18
C VAL A 382 -19.98 12.09 7.74
N SER A 383 -20.69 10.98 7.51
CA SER A 383 -20.22 9.77 6.78
C SER A 383 -18.76 9.26 7.02
N VAL A 384 -18.11 9.65 8.13
CA VAL A 384 -16.70 9.39 8.43
C VAL A 384 -16.45 7.92 8.76
N GLY A 385 -17.49 7.17 9.14
CA GLY A 385 -17.39 5.73 9.33
C GLY A 385 -16.64 5.08 8.15
N TYR A 386 -17.12 5.25 6.93
CA TYR A 386 -16.57 4.60 5.75
C TYR A 386 -15.12 4.99 5.38
N ASN A 387 -14.55 6.05 5.99
CA ASN A 387 -13.23 6.60 5.64
C ASN A 387 -12.07 6.17 6.56
N LEU A 388 -12.28 5.39 7.62
CA LEU A 388 -11.23 5.13 8.64
C LEU A 388 -10.46 3.84 8.52
N THR A 389 -10.93 2.98 7.63
CA THR A 389 -10.30 1.68 7.45
C THR A 389 -9.26 1.76 6.34
N LEU A 390 -9.33 2.77 5.49
CA LEU A 390 -8.52 2.90 4.30
C LEU A 390 -7.35 3.85 4.60
N ASP A 391 -6.12 3.41 4.32
CA ASP A 391 -5.12 4.37 3.85
C ASP A 391 -5.73 5.14 2.67
N PRO A 392 -5.51 6.44 2.46
CA PRO A 392 -6.37 7.28 1.60
C PRO A 392 -6.26 7.07 0.08
N VAL A 393 -5.93 5.85 -0.34
CA VAL A 393 -5.94 5.37 -1.72
C VAL A 393 -7.33 4.85 -2.14
N SER A 394 -8.35 4.88 -1.27
CA SER A 394 -9.61 4.18 -1.58
C SER A 394 -10.89 4.80 -1.02
N LYS A 395 -11.03 6.11 -1.29
CA LYS A 395 -12.27 6.77 -1.75
C LYS A 395 -13.15 7.58 -0.78
N MET A 396 -13.95 8.43 -1.44
CA MET A 396 -14.61 9.69 -1.08
C MET A 396 -16.13 9.55 -1.30
N GLU A 397 -16.92 10.37 -0.62
CA GLU A 397 -18.38 10.28 -0.50
C GLU A 397 -19.20 10.67 -1.75
N ILE A 398 -20.46 10.19 -1.76
CA ILE A 398 -21.55 10.61 -2.64
C ILE A 398 -22.50 11.49 -1.81
N THR A 399 -22.77 12.71 -2.26
CA THR A 399 -24.04 13.40 -2.02
C THR A 399 -24.97 13.17 -3.23
N SER A 400 -26.21 12.81 -2.96
CA SER A 400 -27.24 12.44 -3.92
C SER A 400 -27.69 13.60 -4.81
N PHE A 401 -27.88 13.38 -6.12
CA PHE A 401 -29.00 13.95 -6.90
C PHE A 401 -29.27 13.14 -8.20
N SER A 402 -30.50 13.24 -8.70
CA SER A 402 -31.26 12.29 -9.53
C SER A 402 -30.83 12.07 -10.99
N ALA A 403 -30.98 10.81 -11.44
CA ALA A 403 -31.41 10.27 -12.74
C ALA A 403 -31.13 11.04 -14.06
N THR A 404 -30.47 10.36 -15.01
CA THR A 404 -31.06 9.89 -16.30
C THR A 404 -30.04 9.09 -17.15
N GLN A 405 -30.55 8.16 -17.95
CA GLN A 405 -29.85 7.20 -18.82
C GLN A 405 -28.98 7.86 -19.92
N SER A 406 -27.97 7.11 -20.42
CA SER A 406 -27.86 6.66 -21.85
C SER A 406 -26.42 6.68 -22.42
N VAL A 407 -25.95 5.48 -22.81
CA VAL A 407 -25.30 5.13 -24.11
C VAL A 407 -23.93 5.74 -24.49
N MET A 408 -22.86 4.94 -24.47
CA MET A 408 -22.13 4.44 -25.67
C MET A 408 -20.83 3.70 -25.33
N CYS A 409 -20.48 2.81 -26.26
CA CYS A 409 -19.54 1.72 -26.17
C CYS A 409 -18.24 2.01 -26.96
N ASN A 410 -17.18 1.27 -26.63
CA ASN A 410 -16.01 0.93 -27.45
C ASN A 410 -14.94 1.98 -27.78
N LYS A 411 -13.73 1.78 -27.19
CA LYS A 411 -12.50 1.35 -27.89
C LYS A 411 -11.29 1.51 -26.96
N LEU A 412 -10.57 0.42 -26.68
CA LEU A 412 -9.10 0.28 -26.68
C LEU A 412 -8.71 -1.04 -26.00
N SER A 413 -8.86 -2.12 -26.76
CA SER A 413 -8.10 -3.35 -26.56
C SER A 413 -6.67 -3.14 -27.09
N LYS A 414 -5.70 -3.63 -26.30
CA LYS A 414 -4.28 -3.95 -26.59
C LYS A 414 -3.30 -3.23 -25.65
N VAL A 415 -2.85 -3.92 -24.60
CA VAL A 415 -1.45 -4.13 -24.17
C VAL A 415 -1.49 -5.15 -23.01
N GLY A 416 -0.75 -6.25 -23.13
CA GLY A 416 -0.80 -7.41 -22.23
C GLY A 416 -0.03 -7.29 -20.90
N PRO A 417 0.01 -8.37 -20.09
CA PRO A 417 0.29 -8.37 -18.65
C PRO A 417 1.78 -8.28 -18.25
N THR A 418 2.63 -7.67 -19.07
CA THR A 418 4.09 -7.58 -18.87
C THR A 418 4.56 -6.32 -18.12
N GLY A 419 3.66 -5.43 -17.71
CA GLY A 419 3.99 -4.15 -17.05
C GLY A 419 4.43 -4.27 -15.59
N ALA A 420 3.84 -5.20 -14.82
CA ALA A 420 4.06 -5.30 -13.37
C ALA A 420 5.45 -5.87 -13.01
N VAL A 421 6.03 -6.73 -13.85
CA VAL A 421 7.37 -7.31 -13.64
C VAL A 421 8.48 -6.26 -13.89
N ARG A 422 8.23 -5.27 -14.76
CA ARG A 422 9.21 -4.23 -15.12
C ARG A 422 9.46 -3.20 -14.03
N ALA A 423 8.45 -2.87 -13.22
CA ALA A 423 8.59 -1.87 -12.14
C ALA A 423 9.50 -2.35 -10.99
N LEU A 424 9.51 -3.65 -10.69
CA LEU A 424 10.40 -4.23 -9.67
C LEU A 424 11.86 -4.31 -10.14
N SER A 425 12.11 -4.38 -11.46
CA SER A 425 13.47 -4.32 -12.02
C SER A 425 14.11 -2.92 -11.96
N GLN A 426 13.32 -1.85 -11.87
CA GLN A 426 13.81 -0.46 -11.91
C GLN A 426 14.57 -0.02 -10.64
N VAL A 427 14.31 -0.66 -9.49
CA VAL A 427 15.04 -0.36 -8.25
C VAL A 427 16.43 -1.03 -8.26
N VAL A 428 16.54 -2.21 -8.87
CA VAL A 428 17.79 -2.99 -8.96
C VAL A 428 18.73 -2.44 -10.04
N LEU A 429 18.21 -1.80 -11.10
CA LEU A 429 18.98 -1.38 -12.28
C LEU A 429 19.51 0.08 -12.22
N ARG A 430 19.54 0.70 -11.03
CA ARG A 430 20.01 2.10 -10.87
C ARG A 430 21.51 2.27 -11.17
N THR A 431 22.34 1.25 -10.94
CA THR A 431 23.77 1.31 -11.23
C THR A 431 24.06 0.90 -12.68
N ALA A 432 25.08 1.49 -13.30
CA ALA A 432 25.50 1.11 -14.65
C ALA A 432 25.92 -0.37 -14.73
N SER A 433 26.52 -0.91 -13.65
CA SER A 433 26.89 -2.33 -13.55
C SER A 433 25.66 -3.26 -13.54
N ALA A 434 24.58 -2.88 -12.84
CA ALA A 434 23.34 -3.66 -12.85
C ALA A 434 22.63 -3.57 -14.21
N ARG A 435 22.71 -2.43 -14.91
CA ARG A 435 22.22 -2.36 -16.31
C ARG A 435 23.05 -3.23 -17.24
N LEU A 436 24.36 -3.25 -17.07
CA LEU A 436 25.26 -4.07 -17.88
C LEU A 436 24.95 -5.56 -17.77
N SER A 437 24.52 -6.05 -16.60
CA SER A 437 24.13 -7.46 -16.45
C SER A 437 22.90 -7.84 -17.28
N THR A 438 22.13 -6.89 -17.81
CA THR A 438 21.03 -7.17 -18.75
C THR A 438 21.53 -7.52 -20.16
N PHE A 439 22.76 -7.16 -20.50
CA PHE A 439 23.36 -7.37 -21.82
C PHE A 439 24.08 -8.72 -21.96
N GLN A 440 23.80 -9.72 -21.10
CA GLN A 440 24.44 -11.05 -21.15
C GLN A 440 24.26 -11.77 -22.50
N ARG A 441 23.12 -11.53 -23.17
CA ARG A 441 22.80 -12.07 -24.51
C ARG A 441 22.89 -11.01 -25.61
N TRP A 442 23.59 -9.90 -25.35
CA TRP A 442 23.91 -8.92 -26.39
C TRP A 442 25.02 -9.51 -27.25
N GLU A 443 24.61 -10.18 -28.33
CA GLU A 443 25.56 -10.82 -29.24
C GLU A 443 26.55 -9.80 -29.78
N ARG A 444 27.84 -10.07 -29.62
CA ARG A 444 28.94 -9.20 -30.10
C ARG A 444 29.00 -9.08 -31.63
N SER A 445 28.10 -9.75 -32.36
CA SER A 445 28.14 -9.91 -33.82
C SER A 445 27.05 -9.16 -34.59
N LEU A 446 26.32 -8.22 -33.98
CA LEU A 446 25.35 -7.39 -34.69
C LEU A 446 25.72 -5.91 -34.53
N ASN A 447 25.99 -5.25 -35.67
CA ASN A 447 26.26 -3.83 -35.90
C ASN A 447 25.67 -2.89 -34.84
N SER A 448 26.29 -2.68 -33.68
CA SER A 448 25.72 -1.86 -32.60
C SER A 448 26.78 -1.36 -31.62
N PRO A 449 26.52 -0.27 -30.87
CA PRO A 449 27.43 0.24 -29.85
C PRO A 449 27.69 -0.76 -28.72
N SER A 450 28.78 -0.55 -27.98
CA SER A 450 29.14 -1.43 -26.87
C SER A 450 28.05 -1.45 -25.78
N ALA A 451 27.80 -2.64 -25.22
CA ALA A 451 26.88 -2.82 -24.09
C ALA A 451 27.24 -1.93 -22.89
N GLN A 452 28.53 -1.64 -22.70
CA GLN A 452 29.03 -0.72 -21.67
C GLN A 452 28.57 0.72 -21.94
N ALA A 453 28.74 1.23 -23.17
CA ALA A 453 28.29 2.57 -23.54
C ALA A 453 26.76 2.72 -23.39
N LEU A 454 25.99 1.74 -23.87
CA LEU A 454 24.53 1.71 -23.74
C LEU A 454 24.10 1.70 -22.26
N SER A 455 24.73 0.86 -21.44
CA SER A 455 24.45 0.80 -20.00
C SER A 455 24.79 2.10 -19.28
N MET A 456 25.91 2.73 -19.64
CA MET A 456 26.33 4.00 -19.09
C MET A 456 25.38 5.15 -19.46
N ALA A 457 24.81 5.14 -20.67
CA ALA A 457 23.80 6.10 -21.15
C ALA A 457 22.39 5.89 -20.55
N GLY A 458 22.22 4.91 -19.68
CA GLY A 458 20.96 4.64 -18.96
C GLY A 458 20.10 3.54 -19.56
N PHE A 459 20.58 2.83 -20.59
CA PHE A 459 19.84 1.78 -21.27
C PHE A 459 20.01 0.40 -20.64
N ILE A 460 18.99 -0.42 -20.79
CA ILE A 460 19.00 -1.87 -20.53
C ILE A 460 18.64 -2.63 -21.81
N TYR A 461 19.14 -3.86 -21.94
CA TYR A 461 18.75 -4.72 -23.04
C TYR A 461 17.40 -5.39 -22.77
N ARG A 462 16.51 -5.40 -23.77
CA ARG A 462 15.19 -6.01 -23.66
C ARG A 462 15.18 -7.53 -23.93
N GLY A 463 16.30 -8.11 -24.37
CA GLY A 463 16.37 -9.54 -24.71
C GLY A 463 15.82 -9.89 -26.10
N VAL A 464 15.47 -8.90 -26.92
CA VAL A 464 14.92 -9.08 -28.27
C VAL A 464 15.66 -8.17 -29.25
N ALA A 465 16.27 -8.77 -30.27
CA ALA A 465 17.03 -8.09 -31.33
C ALA A 465 18.05 -7.08 -30.76
N ASP A 466 18.06 -5.84 -31.26
CA ASP A 466 18.92 -4.76 -30.76
C ASP A 466 18.15 -3.74 -29.90
N GLN A 467 16.99 -4.12 -29.37
CA GLN A 467 16.14 -3.16 -28.65
C GLN A 467 16.68 -2.85 -27.26
N THR A 468 16.92 -1.57 -27.02
CA THR A 468 17.39 -1.04 -25.74
C THR A 468 16.36 -0.06 -25.16
N GLN A 469 16.18 -0.07 -23.85
CA GLN A 469 15.22 0.81 -23.17
C GLN A 469 15.89 1.63 -22.07
N CYS A 470 15.64 2.95 -22.04
CA CYS A 470 16.10 3.78 -20.94
C CYS A 470 15.31 3.47 -19.67
N ILE A 471 15.99 3.36 -18.52
CA ILE A 471 15.32 3.06 -17.24
C ILE A 471 14.59 4.27 -16.63
N SER A 472 14.88 5.50 -17.08
CA SER A 472 14.30 6.74 -16.53
C SER A 472 13.15 7.27 -17.38
N CYS A 473 13.38 7.53 -18.67
CA CYS A 473 12.34 8.04 -19.56
C CYS A 473 11.57 6.96 -20.34
N PHE A 474 11.96 5.69 -20.20
CA PHE A 474 11.35 4.53 -20.86
C PHE A 474 11.39 4.50 -22.39
N ILE A 475 12.13 5.44 -23.02
CA ILE A 475 12.31 5.42 -24.46
C ILE A 475 12.96 4.11 -24.91
N VAL A 476 12.41 3.52 -25.97
CA VAL A 476 12.95 2.31 -26.60
C VAL A 476 13.60 2.73 -27.92
N LEU A 477 14.88 2.44 -28.06
CA LEU A 477 15.66 2.65 -29.27
C LEU A 477 16.09 1.30 -29.85
N SER A 478 16.18 1.23 -31.17
CA SER A 478 16.51 0.05 -31.97
C SER A 478 17.08 0.49 -33.31
N ARG A 479 17.60 -0.44 -34.10
CA ARG A 479 18.40 -0.19 -35.32
C ARG A 479 19.67 0.60 -35.00
N TRP A 480 20.35 0.16 -33.96
CA TRP A 480 21.67 0.67 -33.63
C TRP A 480 22.66 0.34 -34.75
N ILE A 481 23.67 1.21 -34.94
CA ILE A 481 24.87 0.94 -35.74
C ILE A 481 26.10 1.27 -34.89
N PRO A 482 27.28 0.70 -35.17
CA PRO A 482 28.47 0.87 -34.32
C PRO A 482 28.89 2.33 -34.08
N GLU A 483 28.58 3.22 -35.01
CA GLU A 483 28.94 4.64 -34.98
C GLU A 483 27.98 5.51 -34.17
N HIS A 484 26.80 4.99 -33.79
CA HIS A 484 25.85 5.75 -32.97
C HIS A 484 26.39 5.95 -31.54
N ASP A 485 26.41 7.20 -31.08
CA ASP A 485 26.66 7.53 -29.68
C ASP A 485 25.36 7.39 -28.87
N PRO A 486 25.28 6.45 -27.90
CA PRO A 486 24.10 6.26 -27.08
C PRO A 486 23.64 7.49 -26.32
N ASP A 487 24.55 8.37 -25.86
CA ASP A 487 24.16 9.58 -25.13
C ASP A 487 23.54 10.62 -26.07
N PHE A 488 24.09 10.76 -27.27
CA PHE A 488 23.55 11.64 -28.30
C PHE A 488 22.17 11.19 -28.77
N GLU A 489 22.01 9.90 -29.10
CA GLU A 489 20.72 9.35 -29.54
C GLU A 489 19.67 9.42 -28.43
N HIS A 490 20.07 9.23 -27.17
CA HIS A 490 19.20 9.43 -26.02
C HIS A 490 18.73 10.89 -25.88
N CYS A 491 19.65 11.85 -26.04
CA CYS A 491 19.31 13.27 -25.99
C CYS A 491 18.42 13.69 -27.17
N ARG A 492 18.70 13.19 -28.38
CA ARG A 492 17.95 13.50 -29.60
C ARG A 492 16.50 13.06 -29.49
N HIS A 493 16.26 11.87 -28.95
CA HIS A 493 14.93 11.28 -28.89
C HIS A 493 14.21 11.52 -27.56
N SER A 494 14.92 11.87 -26.48
CA SER A 494 14.34 12.18 -25.16
C SER A 494 15.15 13.25 -24.40
N PRO A 495 15.11 14.52 -24.85
CA PRO A 495 15.96 15.59 -24.31
C PRO A 495 15.62 15.98 -22.86
N THR A 496 14.43 15.62 -22.37
CA THR A 496 13.97 15.91 -21.00
C THR A 496 14.24 14.75 -20.02
N CYS A 497 14.90 13.68 -20.46
CA CYS A 497 15.23 12.53 -19.61
C CYS A 497 16.22 12.90 -18.50
N GLU A 498 16.01 12.39 -17.29
CA GLU A 498 16.88 12.64 -16.13
C GLU A 498 18.34 12.23 -16.39
N PHE A 499 18.59 11.11 -17.10
CA PHE A 499 19.94 10.68 -17.47
C PHE A 499 20.63 11.67 -18.42
N VAL A 500 19.89 12.19 -19.40
CA VAL A 500 20.39 13.19 -20.35
C VAL A 500 20.70 14.49 -19.64
N LEU A 501 19.78 14.96 -18.78
CA LEU A 501 19.93 16.19 -18.01
C LEU A 501 21.11 16.13 -17.01
N ASN A 502 21.34 14.97 -16.38
CA ASN A 502 22.45 14.75 -15.45
C ASN A 502 23.80 14.66 -16.18
N ARG A 503 23.87 14.03 -17.35
CA ARG A 503 25.12 14.02 -18.13
C ARG A 503 25.47 15.38 -18.70
N GLN A 504 24.50 16.15 -19.17
CA GLN A 504 24.75 17.50 -19.67
C GLN A 504 25.27 18.44 -18.57
N SER A 505 24.81 18.27 -17.31
CA SER A 505 25.33 19.04 -16.17
C SER A 505 26.74 18.60 -15.76
N GLU A 506 27.06 17.29 -15.84
CA GLU A 506 28.42 16.76 -15.62
C GLU A 506 29.41 17.25 -16.69
N SER A 507 29.02 17.25 -17.98
CA SER A 507 29.83 17.80 -19.08
C SER A 507 30.11 19.29 -18.90
N ALA A 508 29.11 20.06 -18.47
CA ALA A 508 29.26 21.49 -18.18
C ALA A 508 30.17 21.76 -16.97
N ASN A 509 30.12 20.91 -15.94
CA ASN A 509 30.99 21.02 -14.76
C ASN A 509 32.44 20.60 -15.05
N ARG A 510 32.66 19.64 -15.96
CA ARG A 510 34.01 19.19 -16.35
C ARG A 510 34.79 20.27 -17.08
N MET A 511 34.12 21.08 -17.91
CA MET A 511 34.72 22.25 -18.59
C MET A 511 35.03 23.42 -17.63
N GLN A 512 34.40 23.49 -16.45
CA GLN A 512 34.71 24.49 -15.43
C GLN A 512 35.82 24.03 -14.46
N SER A 513 35.97 22.72 -14.25
CA SER A 513 36.99 22.15 -13.36
C SER A 513 38.42 22.14 -13.92
N SER A 514 38.61 22.33 -15.23
CA SER A 514 39.93 22.46 -15.85
C SER A 514 40.58 23.84 -15.66
N SER A 515 39.89 24.81 -15.04
CA SER A 515 40.38 26.19 -14.87
C SER A 515 40.75 26.57 -13.43
N VAL A 516 40.55 25.69 -12.43
CA VAL A 516 40.85 26.02 -11.03
C VAL A 516 41.61 24.87 -10.36
N ARG A 517 42.93 24.83 -10.59
CA ARG A 517 43.85 23.99 -9.81
C ARG A 517 45.02 24.83 -9.31
N SER A 518 44.81 25.53 -8.20
CA SER A 518 45.89 25.84 -7.26
C SER A 518 45.31 26.31 -5.93
N GLN A 519 45.48 25.46 -4.90
CA GLN A 519 45.77 25.76 -3.50
C GLN A 519 44.98 24.85 -2.53
N THR A 520 45.73 23.96 -1.87
CA THR A 520 45.40 23.30 -0.60
C THR A 520 45.82 24.23 0.57
N PRO A 521 45.22 24.18 1.78
CA PRO A 521 45.56 23.16 2.81
C PRO A 521 44.41 22.75 3.78
N VAL A 522 44.37 21.48 4.23
CA VAL A 522 44.71 20.91 5.58
C VAL A 522 43.57 20.89 6.63
N ASN A 523 43.02 19.67 6.78
CA ASN A 523 42.76 18.84 7.98
C ASN A 523 42.12 19.40 9.28
N LYS A 524 41.08 18.70 9.78
CA LYS A 524 40.96 18.16 11.15
C LYS A 524 39.78 17.19 11.31
N ASP A 525 40.03 16.17 12.13
CA ASP A 525 39.26 14.96 12.44
C ASP A 525 37.85 15.16 13.03
N VAL A 526 36.92 14.25 12.71
CA VAL A 526 35.98 13.63 13.68
C VAL A 526 35.60 12.20 13.20
N SER A 527 35.67 11.23 14.11
CA SER A 527 35.33 9.81 13.95
C SER A 527 33.83 9.50 14.23
N PRO A 528 33.37 8.23 14.20
CA PRO A 528 32.29 7.76 13.35
C PRO A 528 30.88 7.88 13.97
N LEU A 529 29.90 8.32 13.19
CA LEU A 529 28.47 8.20 13.54
C LEU A 529 27.87 6.91 12.98
N SER A 530 27.18 6.23 13.88
CA SER A 530 26.47 4.96 13.80
C SER A 530 25.55 4.79 12.60
N GLU A 531 25.60 3.58 12.02
CA GLU A 531 24.65 3.04 11.05
C GLU A 531 23.22 3.00 11.61
N ALA A 532 22.41 4.01 11.28
CA ALA A 532 20.97 3.96 11.47
C ALA A 532 20.27 4.97 10.55
N SER A 533 20.26 4.74 9.24
CA SER A 533 19.36 5.42 8.29
C SER A 533 19.52 4.84 6.90
N LEU A 534 18.76 3.80 6.55
CA LEU A 534 18.51 3.40 5.16
C LEU A 534 17.45 2.28 5.11
N PHE A 535 16.17 2.63 5.27
CA PHE A 535 15.07 1.81 4.74
C PHE A 535 13.87 2.72 4.42
N LEU A 536 13.81 3.17 3.17
CA LEU A 536 12.64 3.79 2.55
C LEU A 536 12.59 3.33 1.10
N PHE A 537 11.57 2.52 0.73
CA PHE A 537 10.84 2.51 -0.56
C PHE A 537 10.12 1.16 -0.80
N CYS A 538 8.80 1.25 -1.00
CA CYS A 538 7.90 0.50 -1.91
C CYS A 538 6.49 0.58 -1.28
N TYR A 539 5.50 1.25 -1.88
CA TYR A 539 4.79 0.72 -3.03
C TYR A 539 4.00 1.84 -3.75
N GLN A 540 4.30 2.10 -5.02
CA GLN A 540 3.40 2.77 -5.96
C GLN A 540 3.60 2.16 -7.35
N LYS A 541 2.73 1.22 -7.70
CA LYS A 541 2.26 0.84 -9.05
C LYS A 541 1.67 -0.57 -9.01
N CYS A 542 0.38 -0.66 -8.72
CA CYS A 542 -0.49 -1.73 -9.21
C CYS A 542 -1.91 -1.15 -9.29
N MET A 543 -2.11 -0.30 -10.29
CA MET A 543 -3.44 -0.05 -10.85
C MET A 543 -3.30 -0.07 -12.37
N VAL A 544 -4.31 -0.67 -12.99
CA VAL A 544 -4.62 -0.75 -14.42
C VAL A 544 -3.83 -1.78 -15.24
N SER A 545 -4.43 -2.95 -15.40
CA SER A 545 -4.65 -3.57 -16.72
C SER A 545 -5.85 -4.50 -16.62
N HIS A 546 -6.84 -4.21 -17.49
CA HIS A 546 -8.19 -4.76 -17.64
C HIS A 546 -8.50 -6.17 -17.15
#